data_AF-A0A0C2XJT8-F1
#
_entry.id   AF-A0A0C2XJT8-F1
#
_cell.length_a   1.000
_cell.length_b   1.000
_cell.length_c   1.000
_cell.angle_alpha   90.00
_cell.angle_beta   90.00
_cell.angle_gamma   90.00
#
_symmetry.space_group_name_H-M   'P 1'
#
loop_
_entity.id
_entity.type
_entity.pdbx_description
1 polymer ?
#
loop_
_entity_poly.entity_id
_entity_poly.type
_entity_poly.pdbx_seq_one_letter_code
_entity_poly.pdbx_strand_id
1 'polypeptide(L)'
;MSVIWDIMGGKGKFLVGGLDTVRPYMMPYSGYPGREFQIREALDNVLGPEKAAFYWDKVFPEKLLNQAQANFQKATGLKRNPNPDWHSDNPTHVASFWVHKDFQDRTIWLWEELAKHYKGNPWIAGYNILNEPTDPTHSRLQQWYDRCIQAIHAIDPDHIIYLDGNTFASDFSRFTGDLHERWPNCVYSVHDYNLYGFPSSTETYTGTEEQKARVRRGYLKKTNWMRERGLPIWNGEFGPVYARHQYDGPKSDEINESRYLLLKDQLAVYDQEQISWSIWLYKDIGFQGMVHVGLDTPYMKRFEKFLLKKYKLAVDAWGADTTGVKDTQDMLEKFINDSVPDPAHRALYPAPVWTFSDRIGRIYRNIMLAEFLVAEYAEHFRGLSEAELDELAASFKFENCTKREGLNEVLKEHHKVVTK
;
A
#
# COMPACT_ATOMS: atom_id res chain seq x y z
N MET A 1 3.36 0.99 -24.08
CA MET A 1 2.36 0.99 -22.99
C MET A 1 2.79 -0.10 -22.05
N SER A 2 3.18 0.24 -20.82
CA SER A 2 4.11 -0.57 -20.05
C SER A 2 3.75 -0.54 -18.55
N VAL A 3 3.74 -1.68 -17.88
CA VAL A 3 3.34 -1.84 -16.46
C VAL A 3 4.58 -1.86 -15.57
N ILE A 4 4.58 -1.07 -14.49
CA ILE A 4 5.59 -1.20 -13.43
C ILE A 4 5.20 -2.36 -12.52
N TRP A 5 6.13 -3.29 -12.32
CA TRP A 5 5.88 -4.53 -11.61
C TRP A 5 6.36 -4.43 -10.15
N ASP A 6 5.50 -4.74 -9.18
CA ASP A 6 5.81 -4.70 -7.74
C ASP A 6 5.52 -6.06 -7.08
N ILE A 7 6.49 -6.59 -6.31
CA ILE A 7 6.43 -7.90 -5.62
C ILE A 7 5.56 -7.85 -4.36
N MET A 8 5.32 -6.69 -3.75
CA MET A 8 4.85 -6.63 -2.37
C MET A 8 3.43 -6.07 -2.19
N GLY A 9 2.72 -5.68 -3.26
CA GLY A 9 1.39 -5.07 -3.16
C GLY A 9 0.20 -5.83 -3.79
N GLY A 10 0.35 -7.04 -4.34
CA GLY A 10 -0.78 -7.88 -4.78
C GLY A 10 -1.52 -7.38 -6.04
N LYS A 11 -1.45 -8.15 -7.15
CA LYS A 11 -1.80 -7.69 -8.50
C LYS A 11 -3.27 -7.76 -8.93
N GLY A 12 -3.57 -6.95 -9.96
CA GLY A 12 -4.28 -7.31 -11.20
C GLY A 12 -3.56 -6.70 -12.43
N LYS A 13 -4.02 -6.90 -13.66
CA LYS A 13 -3.63 -6.13 -14.86
C LYS A 13 -4.71 -5.10 -15.18
N PHE A 14 -4.38 -3.81 -15.17
CA PHE A 14 -5.20 -2.79 -15.82
C PHE A 14 -4.34 -1.78 -16.59
N LEU A 15 -4.75 -1.54 -17.82
CA LEU A 15 -4.10 -0.68 -18.82
C LEU A 15 -4.67 0.73 -18.71
N VAL A 16 -3.84 1.73 -18.44
CA VAL A 16 -4.13 3.15 -18.71
C VAL A 16 -2.86 3.77 -19.32
N GLY A 17 -3.02 4.55 -20.39
CA GLY A 17 -1.91 5.05 -21.22
C GLY A 17 -1.33 6.38 -20.74
N GLY A 18 -0.07 6.62 -21.08
CA GLY A 18 0.77 7.70 -20.53
C GLY A 18 1.78 7.12 -19.53
N LEU A 19 2.87 7.84 -19.25
CA LEU A 19 3.76 7.45 -18.15
C LEU A 19 3.05 7.55 -16.78
N ASP A 20 1.86 8.16 -16.73
CA ASP A 20 0.95 8.08 -15.60
C ASP A 20 0.23 6.73 -15.60
N THR A 21 0.56 5.87 -14.64
CA THR A 21 0.01 4.50 -14.58
C THR A 21 -0.83 4.33 -13.33
N VAL A 22 -2.00 3.70 -13.45
CA VAL A 22 -2.78 3.31 -12.27
C VAL A 22 -2.19 1.99 -11.76
N ARG A 23 -1.72 1.92 -10.51
CA ARG A 23 -1.28 0.63 -9.97
C ARG A 23 -2.51 -0.28 -9.82
N PRO A 24 -2.50 -1.47 -10.42
CA PRO A 24 -3.68 -2.31 -10.57
C PRO A 24 -3.98 -3.14 -9.31
N TYR A 25 -3.62 -2.64 -8.12
CA TYR A 25 -3.76 -3.38 -6.89
C TYR A 25 -5.18 -3.90 -6.71
N MET A 26 -5.24 -5.21 -6.48
CA MET A 26 -6.37 -5.88 -5.85
C MET A 26 -5.92 -6.34 -4.46
N MET A 27 -5.16 -5.54 -3.71
CA MET A 27 -5.05 -5.84 -2.29
C MET A 27 -6.38 -5.52 -1.61
N PRO A 28 -6.92 -6.40 -0.77
CA PRO A 28 -8.14 -6.13 0.00
C PRO A 28 -7.82 -5.12 1.11
N TYR A 29 -7.56 -3.86 0.75
CA TYR A 29 -7.09 -2.80 1.65
C TYR A 29 -8.01 -2.54 2.85
N SER A 30 -9.19 -3.15 2.91
CA SER A 30 -9.91 -3.34 4.18
C SER A 30 -11.03 -4.38 4.13
N GLY A 31 -10.98 -5.38 3.23
CA GLY A 31 -12.03 -6.41 3.14
C GLY A 31 -12.11 -7.33 4.36
N TYR A 32 -10.95 -7.60 4.97
CA TYR A 32 -10.76 -8.50 6.09
C TYR A 32 -9.84 -7.87 7.14
N PRO A 33 -9.84 -8.34 8.40
CA PRO A 33 -8.90 -7.88 9.41
C PRO A 33 -7.55 -8.61 9.29
N GLY A 34 -6.53 -8.12 9.98
CA GLY A 34 -5.27 -8.86 10.17
C GLY A 34 -4.39 -8.90 8.93
N ARG A 35 -3.78 -10.05 8.66
CA ARG A 35 -2.84 -10.29 7.55
C ARG A 35 -3.40 -11.29 6.56
N GLU A 36 -2.98 -11.18 5.31
CA GLU A 36 -3.48 -12.04 4.24
C GLU A 36 -3.22 -13.53 4.55
N PHE A 37 -2.03 -13.88 5.04
CA PHE A 37 -1.76 -15.27 5.42
C PHE A 37 -2.71 -15.78 6.52
N GLN A 38 -3.10 -14.92 7.48
CA GLN A 38 -4.00 -15.30 8.57
C GLN A 38 -5.41 -15.57 8.04
N ILE A 39 -5.85 -14.76 7.07
CA ILE A 39 -7.15 -14.91 6.45
C ILE A 39 -7.19 -16.16 5.57
N ARG A 40 -6.12 -16.44 4.82
CA ARG A 40 -5.99 -17.67 4.04
C ARG A 40 -6.08 -18.91 4.94
N GLU A 41 -5.31 -18.93 6.02
CA GLU A 41 -5.34 -20.03 7.02
C GLU A 41 -6.71 -20.17 7.69
N ALA A 42 -7.35 -19.07 8.07
CA ALA A 42 -8.66 -19.10 8.70
C ALA A 42 -9.76 -19.60 7.73
N LEU A 43 -9.69 -19.23 6.44
CA LEU A 43 -10.60 -19.76 5.44
C LEU A 43 -10.36 -21.24 5.15
N ASP A 44 -9.11 -21.70 5.11
CA ASP A 44 -8.79 -23.12 5.00
C ASP A 44 -9.43 -23.92 6.14
N ASN A 45 -9.40 -23.38 7.37
CA ASN A 45 -10.02 -24.00 8.55
C ASN A 45 -11.55 -24.00 8.51
N VAL A 46 -12.19 -22.97 7.95
CA VAL A 46 -13.66 -22.84 7.93
C VAL A 46 -14.30 -23.55 6.74
N LEU A 47 -13.70 -23.45 5.56
CA LEU A 47 -14.22 -23.97 4.29
C LEU A 47 -13.65 -25.33 3.90
N GLY A 48 -12.48 -25.68 4.42
CA GLY A 48 -11.61 -26.70 3.86
C GLY A 48 -10.74 -26.14 2.70
N PRO A 49 -9.52 -26.68 2.51
CA PRO A 49 -8.52 -26.09 1.60
C PRO A 49 -8.97 -26.06 0.13
N GLU A 50 -9.76 -27.03 -0.33
CA GLU A 50 -10.25 -27.08 -1.72
C GLU A 50 -11.23 -25.93 -2.02
N LYS A 51 -12.21 -25.71 -1.14
CA LYS A 51 -13.18 -24.62 -1.28
C LYS A 51 -12.55 -23.25 -1.06
N ALA A 52 -11.61 -23.14 -0.13
CA ALA A 52 -10.87 -21.91 0.08
C ALA A 52 -10.04 -21.54 -1.17
N ALA A 53 -9.32 -22.52 -1.75
CA ALA A 53 -8.60 -22.32 -3.01
C ALA A 53 -9.54 -21.93 -4.16
N PHE A 54 -10.69 -22.61 -4.28
CA PHE A 54 -11.73 -22.25 -5.26
C PHE A 54 -12.16 -20.79 -5.11
N TYR A 55 -12.46 -20.33 -3.90
CA TYR A 55 -12.85 -18.94 -3.65
C TYR A 55 -11.75 -17.96 -4.05
N TRP A 56 -10.50 -18.21 -3.64
CA TRP A 56 -9.37 -17.34 -3.96
C TRP A 56 -9.07 -17.28 -5.46
N ASP A 57 -9.21 -18.39 -6.19
CA ASP A 57 -9.06 -18.41 -7.64
C ASP A 57 -10.13 -17.57 -8.35
N LYS A 58 -11.33 -17.47 -7.78
CA LYS A 58 -12.41 -16.62 -8.32
C LYS A 58 -12.21 -15.14 -8.00
N VAL A 59 -11.74 -14.82 -6.80
CA VAL A 59 -11.41 -13.44 -6.40
C VAL A 59 -10.19 -12.93 -7.18
N PHE A 60 -9.19 -13.79 -7.40
CA PHE A 60 -7.92 -13.48 -8.03
C PHE A 60 -7.63 -14.40 -9.23
N PRO A 61 -8.31 -14.21 -10.37
CA PRO A 61 -8.19 -15.10 -11.52
C PRO A 61 -6.82 -15.04 -12.23
N GLU A 62 -5.97 -14.08 -11.89
CA GLU A 62 -4.61 -13.96 -12.43
C GLU A 62 -3.64 -14.95 -11.75
N LYS A 63 -3.62 -16.18 -12.26
CA LYS A 63 -2.94 -17.35 -11.68
C LYS A 63 -1.43 -17.22 -11.43
N LEU A 64 -0.71 -16.40 -12.21
CA LEU A 64 0.77 -16.45 -12.26
C LEU A 64 1.45 -15.94 -10.99
N LEU A 65 0.96 -14.87 -10.37
CA LEU A 65 1.57 -14.35 -9.14
C LEU A 65 1.14 -15.15 -7.92
N ASN A 66 -0.15 -15.47 -7.82
CA ASN A 66 -0.67 -16.27 -6.71
C ASN A 66 0.02 -17.62 -6.62
N GLN A 67 0.26 -18.30 -7.75
CA GLN A 67 0.92 -19.59 -7.72
C GLN A 67 2.41 -19.46 -7.39
N ALA A 68 3.14 -18.49 -7.95
CA ALA A 68 4.56 -18.31 -7.65
C ALA A 68 4.81 -17.86 -6.20
N GLN A 69 4.00 -16.92 -5.72
CA GLN A 69 4.05 -16.40 -4.35
C GLN A 69 3.58 -17.46 -3.34
N ALA A 70 2.48 -18.17 -3.60
CA ALA A 70 2.03 -19.26 -2.74
C ALA A 70 3.00 -20.44 -2.76
N ASN A 71 3.53 -20.84 -3.92
CA ASN A 71 4.55 -21.91 -4.00
C ASN A 71 5.81 -21.50 -3.26
N PHE A 72 6.25 -20.25 -3.40
CA PHE A 72 7.41 -19.75 -2.70
C PHE A 72 7.17 -19.70 -1.18
N GLN A 73 6.07 -19.09 -0.71
CA GLN A 73 5.72 -19.03 0.71
C GLN A 73 5.59 -20.44 1.31
N LYS A 74 4.96 -21.37 0.58
CA LYS A 74 4.81 -22.78 0.97
C LYS A 74 6.14 -23.53 0.99
N ALA A 75 7.03 -23.30 0.03
CA ALA A 75 8.34 -23.93 -0.04
C ALA A 75 9.32 -23.39 1.01
N THR A 76 9.09 -22.18 1.51
CA THR A 76 10.08 -21.47 2.32
C THR A 76 9.69 -21.25 3.77
N GLY A 77 8.38 -21.29 4.09
CA GLY A 77 7.87 -21.09 5.44
C GLY A 77 8.14 -19.68 6.03
N LEU A 78 8.59 -18.74 5.21
CA LEU A 78 9.19 -17.48 5.67
C LEU A 78 8.50 -16.25 5.08
N LYS A 79 8.10 -15.35 5.97
CA LYS A 79 7.44 -14.07 5.67
C LYS A 79 8.50 -13.00 5.47
N ARG A 80 8.58 -12.46 4.26
CA ARG A 80 9.57 -11.46 3.85
C ARG A 80 8.98 -10.08 4.08
N ASN A 81 9.28 -9.49 5.23
CA ASN A 81 8.67 -8.22 5.61
C ASN A 81 9.75 -7.12 5.58
N PRO A 82 9.92 -6.38 4.46
CA PRO A 82 10.88 -5.29 4.35
C PRO A 82 10.49 -4.07 5.19
N ASN A 83 9.26 -4.06 5.72
CA ASN A 83 8.77 -3.03 6.60
C ASN A 83 7.93 -3.63 7.75
N PRO A 84 7.69 -2.84 8.82
CA PRO A 84 6.95 -3.30 10.00
C PRO A 84 5.42 -3.25 9.82
N ASP A 85 4.92 -2.95 8.62
CA ASP A 85 3.52 -2.60 8.38
C ASP A 85 2.71 -3.76 7.77
N TRP A 86 1.38 -3.66 7.84
CA TRP A 86 0.43 -4.71 7.53
C TRP A 86 0.41 -5.11 6.05
N HIS A 87 0.63 -4.16 5.15
CA HIS A 87 0.58 -4.38 3.70
C HIS A 87 1.76 -5.23 3.20
N SER A 88 2.79 -5.45 4.02
CA SER A 88 3.86 -6.43 3.75
C SER A 88 3.55 -7.84 4.28
N ASP A 89 2.29 -8.11 4.69
CA ASP A 89 1.86 -9.36 5.31
C ASP A 89 2.59 -9.67 6.63
N ASN A 90 3.05 -8.61 7.32
CA ASN A 90 3.85 -8.71 8.54
C ASN A 90 2.99 -8.88 9.81
N PRO A 91 2.99 -10.05 10.48
CA PRO A 91 2.21 -10.24 11.71
C PRO A 91 2.78 -9.49 12.92
N THR A 92 3.92 -8.83 12.77
CA THR A 92 4.61 -8.13 13.86
C THR A 92 4.93 -6.70 13.44
N HIS A 93 5.47 -5.92 14.38
CA HIS A 93 6.00 -4.58 14.13
C HIS A 93 7.50 -4.59 13.78
N VAL A 94 8.06 -5.74 13.39
CA VAL A 94 9.50 -5.93 13.12
C VAL A 94 9.71 -6.33 11.66
N ALA A 95 10.54 -5.57 10.95
CA ALA A 95 10.92 -5.85 9.56
C ALA A 95 12.00 -6.95 9.50
N SER A 96 11.57 -8.21 9.49
CA SER A 96 12.43 -9.40 9.56
C SER A 96 13.39 -9.55 8.37
N PHE A 97 13.06 -8.95 7.22
CA PHE A 97 13.90 -8.93 6.01
C PHE A 97 15.31 -8.40 6.28
N TRP A 98 15.45 -7.42 7.16
CA TRP A 98 16.73 -6.81 7.48
C TRP A 98 17.55 -7.62 8.48
N VAL A 99 16.92 -8.54 9.20
CA VAL A 99 17.57 -9.41 10.20
C VAL A 99 18.14 -10.66 9.55
N HIS A 100 17.44 -11.24 8.60
CA HIS A 100 17.79 -12.54 8.03
C HIS A 100 18.28 -12.42 6.59
N LYS A 101 19.59 -12.70 6.39
CA LYS A 101 20.19 -12.74 5.05
C LYS A 101 19.49 -13.70 4.10
N ASP A 102 19.01 -14.84 4.59
CA ASP A 102 18.26 -15.82 3.79
C ASP A 102 17.00 -15.20 3.14
N PHE A 103 16.32 -14.24 3.80
CA PHE A 103 15.14 -13.60 3.22
C PHE A 103 15.52 -12.66 2.07
N GLN A 104 16.64 -11.97 2.21
CA GLN A 104 17.23 -11.14 1.16
C GLN A 104 17.67 -11.97 -0.04
N ASP A 105 18.36 -13.09 0.21
CA ASP A 105 18.87 -13.99 -0.82
C ASP A 105 17.73 -14.62 -1.62
N ARG A 106 16.70 -15.10 -0.93
CA ARG A 106 15.50 -15.65 -1.60
C ARG A 106 14.76 -14.59 -2.40
N THR A 107 14.76 -13.33 -1.95
CA THR A 107 14.14 -12.23 -2.70
C THR A 107 14.91 -11.92 -3.98
N ILE A 108 16.24 -11.94 -3.93
CA ILE A 108 17.07 -11.84 -5.13
C ILE A 108 16.80 -13.02 -6.07
N TRP A 109 16.77 -14.26 -5.56
CA TRP A 109 16.42 -15.44 -6.36
C TRP A 109 15.05 -15.30 -7.05
N LEU A 110 14.03 -14.81 -6.34
CA LEU A 110 12.72 -14.58 -6.93
C LEU A 110 12.79 -13.53 -8.04
N TRP A 111 13.54 -12.45 -7.84
CA TRP A 111 13.78 -11.44 -8.87
C TRP A 111 14.52 -11.99 -10.09
N GLU A 112 15.48 -12.90 -9.91
CA GLU A 112 16.12 -13.59 -11.03
C GLU A 112 15.11 -14.39 -11.86
N GLU A 113 14.20 -15.12 -11.22
CA GLU A 113 13.14 -15.87 -11.92
C GLU A 113 12.14 -14.96 -12.63
N LEU A 114 11.77 -13.83 -12.01
CA LEU A 114 10.90 -12.84 -12.63
C LEU A 114 11.57 -12.14 -13.81
N ALA A 115 12.84 -11.77 -13.68
CA ALA A 115 13.64 -11.21 -14.77
C ALA A 115 13.73 -12.19 -15.94
N LYS A 116 13.99 -13.49 -15.70
CA LYS A 116 14.00 -14.52 -16.76
C LYS A 116 12.65 -14.60 -17.48
N HIS A 117 11.54 -14.49 -16.75
CA HIS A 117 10.21 -14.61 -17.30
C HIS A 117 9.77 -13.38 -18.11
N TYR A 118 10.10 -12.17 -17.64
CA TYR A 118 9.67 -10.92 -18.24
C TYR A 118 10.68 -10.28 -19.19
N LYS A 119 11.93 -10.79 -19.26
CA LYS A 119 12.97 -10.30 -20.15
C LYS A 119 12.45 -10.05 -21.57
N GLY A 120 12.73 -8.85 -22.08
CA GLY A 120 12.35 -8.43 -23.43
C GLY A 120 10.85 -8.27 -23.67
N ASN A 121 10.00 -8.33 -22.64
CA ASN A 121 8.58 -8.09 -22.76
C ASN A 121 8.27 -6.58 -22.79
N PRO A 122 7.93 -5.98 -23.94
CA PRO A 122 7.74 -4.53 -24.06
C PRO A 122 6.52 -3.99 -23.30
N TRP A 123 5.66 -4.87 -22.76
CA TRP A 123 4.53 -4.50 -21.93
C TRP A 123 4.91 -4.29 -20.46
N ILE A 124 6.15 -4.57 -20.07
CA ILE A 124 6.66 -4.28 -18.74
C ILE A 124 7.51 -3.01 -18.83
N ALA A 125 7.21 -2.01 -17.99
CA ALA A 125 7.95 -0.74 -17.96
C ALA A 125 9.27 -0.90 -17.20
N GLY A 126 9.23 -1.75 -16.18
CA GLY A 126 10.33 -2.00 -15.29
C GLY A 126 9.87 -2.67 -14.01
N TYR A 127 10.82 -2.81 -13.09
CA TYR A 127 10.69 -3.58 -11.86
C TYR A 127 10.84 -2.66 -10.64
N ASN A 128 9.80 -2.51 -9.83
CA ASN A 128 9.91 -1.92 -8.50
C ASN A 128 10.35 -3.02 -7.53
N ILE A 129 11.66 -3.04 -7.23
CA ILE A 129 12.29 -4.25 -6.68
C ILE A 129 12.03 -4.48 -5.19
N LEU A 130 11.60 -3.44 -4.47
CA LEU A 130 11.25 -3.54 -3.07
C LEU A 130 10.33 -2.38 -2.69
N ASN A 131 9.09 -2.69 -2.29
CA ASN A 131 8.14 -1.68 -1.85
C ASN A 131 8.44 -1.23 -0.41
N GLU A 132 8.48 0.08 -0.20
CA GLU A 132 8.50 0.73 1.12
C GLU A 132 9.51 0.15 2.13
N PRO A 133 10.79 -0.04 1.76
CA PRO A 133 11.78 -0.58 2.68
C PRO A 133 11.90 0.29 3.93
N THR A 134 12.04 -0.36 5.09
CA THR A 134 12.14 0.31 6.40
C THR A 134 13.29 -0.30 7.19
N ASP A 135 14.53 -0.01 6.76
CA ASP A 135 15.78 -0.45 7.37
C ASP A 135 16.24 0.51 8.49
N PRO A 136 16.23 0.11 9.77
CA PRO A 136 16.65 0.98 10.88
C PRO A 136 18.14 1.35 10.86
N THR A 137 18.97 0.65 10.07
CA THR A 137 20.41 0.97 9.94
C THR A 137 20.72 1.89 8.77
N HIS A 138 19.73 2.14 7.90
CA HIS A 138 19.80 2.94 6.67
C HIS A 138 20.87 2.54 5.64
N SER A 139 21.63 1.47 5.86
CA SER A 139 22.77 1.06 5.02
C SER A 139 22.57 -0.31 4.37
N ARG A 140 21.79 -1.21 5.00
CA ARG A 140 21.54 -2.56 4.47
C ARG A 140 20.68 -2.49 3.21
N LEU A 141 19.79 -1.51 3.09
CA LEU A 141 19.00 -1.27 1.88
C LEU A 141 19.89 -1.07 0.65
N GLN A 142 20.89 -0.19 0.75
CA GLN A 142 21.80 0.14 -0.36
C GLN A 142 22.65 -1.07 -0.75
N GLN A 143 23.16 -1.81 0.23
CA GLN A 143 23.92 -3.06 0.00
C GLN A 143 23.04 -4.14 -0.65
N TRP A 144 21.76 -4.19 -0.31
CA TRP A 144 20.83 -5.12 -0.92
C TRP A 144 20.49 -4.71 -2.37
N TYR A 145 20.28 -3.42 -2.63
CA TYR A 145 20.11 -2.89 -4.00
C TYR A 145 21.31 -3.23 -4.89
N ASP A 146 22.54 -3.04 -4.42
CA ASP A 146 23.76 -3.42 -5.17
C ASP A 146 23.67 -4.86 -5.70
N ARG A 147 23.28 -5.80 -4.83
CA ARG A 147 23.19 -7.23 -5.15
C ARG A 147 22.00 -7.57 -6.05
N CYS A 148 20.84 -7.00 -5.77
CA CYS A 148 19.60 -7.30 -6.49
C CYS A 148 19.64 -6.74 -7.92
N ILE A 149 20.09 -5.49 -8.09
CA ILE A 149 20.26 -4.84 -9.38
C ILE A 149 21.25 -5.62 -10.24
N GLN A 150 22.39 -6.04 -9.67
CA GLN A 150 23.38 -6.85 -10.39
C GLN A 150 22.79 -8.18 -10.87
N ALA A 151 22.02 -8.87 -10.03
CA ALA A 151 21.39 -10.15 -10.37
C ALA A 151 20.34 -10.00 -11.49
N ILE A 152 19.49 -8.97 -11.40
CA ILE A 152 18.46 -8.68 -12.41
C ILE A 152 19.11 -8.30 -13.74
N HIS A 153 20.01 -7.31 -13.77
CA HIS A 153 20.61 -6.84 -15.02
C HIS A 153 21.52 -7.86 -15.70
N ALA A 154 22.09 -8.82 -14.96
CA ALA A 154 22.79 -9.95 -15.56
C ALA A 154 21.88 -10.82 -16.44
N ILE A 155 20.57 -10.83 -16.15
CA ILE A 155 19.55 -11.57 -16.88
C ILE A 155 18.86 -10.65 -17.90
N ASP A 156 18.42 -9.49 -17.45
CA ASP A 156 17.55 -8.56 -18.16
C ASP A 156 18.06 -7.12 -18.01
N PRO A 157 18.97 -6.68 -18.89
CA PRO A 157 19.62 -5.37 -18.77
C PRO A 157 18.73 -4.20 -19.24
N ASP A 158 17.62 -4.48 -19.93
CA ASP A 158 16.85 -3.45 -20.65
C ASP A 158 15.73 -2.86 -19.79
N HIS A 159 15.08 -3.65 -18.94
CA HIS A 159 14.00 -3.16 -18.08
C HIS A 159 14.52 -2.22 -16.98
N ILE A 160 13.84 -1.09 -16.81
CA ILE A 160 14.16 -0.09 -15.78
C ILE A 160 13.97 -0.69 -14.39
N ILE A 161 14.84 -0.37 -13.44
CA ILE A 161 14.64 -0.70 -12.02
C ILE A 161 14.16 0.53 -11.26
N TYR A 162 13.01 0.43 -10.59
CA TYR A 162 12.44 1.45 -9.72
C TYR A 162 12.85 1.19 -8.26
N LEU A 163 13.53 2.16 -7.65
CA LEU A 163 14.11 2.07 -6.31
C LEU A 163 13.39 2.97 -5.32
N ASP A 164 12.67 2.37 -4.38
CA ASP A 164 12.05 3.11 -3.29
C ASP A 164 13.11 3.64 -2.31
N GLY A 165 12.84 4.83 -1.76
CA GLY A 165 13.59 5.36 -0.63
C GLY A 165 13.41 4.51 0.64
N ASN A 166 14.26 4.71 1.63
CA ASN A 166 14.06 4.06 2.93
C ASN A 166 12.85 4.68 3.66
N THR A 167 12.44 4.08 4.76
CA THR A 167 11.38 4.57 5.65
C THR A 167 10.08 4.83 4.88
N PHE A 168 9.49 3.78 4.30
CA PHE A 168 8.28 3.86 3.48
C PHE A 168 8.42 4.79 2.26
N ALA A 169 9.49 4.61 1.49
CA ALA A 169 9.76 5.40 0.27
C ALA A 169 9.81 6.93 0.51
N SER A 170 10.08 7.37 1.74
CA SER A 170 10.03 8.79 2.11
C SER A 170 11.40 9.41 2.45
N ASP A 171 12.44 8.58 2.62
CA ASP A 171 13.75 9.00 3.09
C ASP A 171 14.90 8.54 2.20
N PHE A 172 15.45 9.50 1.45
CA PHE A 172 16.71 9.37 0.69
C PHE A 172 17.89 10.05 1.39
N SER A 173 17.73 10.62 2.59
CA SER A 173 18.77 11.45 3.24
C SER A 173 20.07 10.69 3.57
N ARG A 174 20.00 9.36 3.64
CA ARG A 174 21.15 8.47 3.88
C ARG A 174 21.72 7.85 2.62
N PHE A 175 21.16 8.15 1.45
CA PHE A 175 21.79 7.86 0.17
C PHE A 175 22.84 8.95 -0.02
N THR A 176 24.09 8.67 0.33
CA THR A 176 25.17 9.68 0.36
C THR A 176 25.97 9.69 -0.94
N GLY A 177 26.59 10.83 -1.27
CA GLY A 177 27.48 10.97 -2.42
C GLY A 177 26.83 10.58 -3.75
N ASP A 178 27.57 9.78 -4.52
CA ASP A 178 27.26 9.40 -5.90
C ASP A 178 26.77 7.94 -6.01
N LEU A 179 26.07 7.43 -4.97
CA LEU A 179 25.55 6.05 -4.96
C LEU A 179 24.77 5.67 -6.22
N HIS A 180 24.09 6.64 -6.85
CA HIS A 180 23.35 6.48 -8.10
C HIS A 180 24.24 6.02 -9.26
N GLU A 181 25.51 6.39 -9.30
CA GLU A 181 26.46 5.99 -10.37
C GLU A 181 26.70 4.48 -10.39
N ARG A 182 26.43 3.79 -9.27
CA ARG A 182 26.55 2.33 -9.17
C ARG A 182 25.36 1.58 -9.77
N TRP A 183 24.27 2.28 -10.04
CA TRP A 183 22.98 1.70 -10.43
C TRP A 183 22.54 2.23 -11.80
N PRO A 184 23.00 1.61 -12.90
CA PRO A 184 22.57 1.99 -14.24
C PRO A 184 21.07 1.68 -14.41
N ASN A 185 20.41 2.36 -15.35
CA ASN A 185 19.01 2.10 -15.75
C ASN A 185 18.01 2.09 -14.57
N CYS A 186 18.19 3.01 -13.61
CA CYS A 186 17.34 3.10 -12.44
C CYS A 186 16.54 4.41 -12.39
N VAL A 187 15.34 4.33 -11.82
CA VAL A 187 14.46 5.46 -11.47
C VAL A 187 14.17 5.41 -9.97
N TYR A 188 14.09 6.56 -9.31
CA TYR A 188 13.88 6.63 -7.87
C TYR A 188 12.43 6.90 -7.53
N SER A 189 11.88 6.06 -6.66
CA SER A 189 10.47 6.05 -6.29
C SER A 189 10.25 6.68 -4.92
N VAL A 190 9.35 7.66 -4.85
CA VAL A 190 8.84 8.26 -3.60
C VAL A 190 7.38 7.92 -3.42
N HIS A 191 6.92 7.80 -2.17
CA HIS A 191 5.49 7.76 -1.86
C HIS A 191 5.08 9.08 -1.19
N ASP A 192 4.20 9.84 -1.85
CA ASP A 192 3.85 11.21 -1.47
C ASP A 192 2.42 11.34 -0.93
N TYR A 193 2.15 10.59 0.14
CA TYR A 193 0.95 10.79 0.93
C TYR A 193 1.03 12.09 1.74
N ASN A 194 -0.03 12.89 1.66
CA ASN A 194 -0.17 14.14 2.41
C ASN A 194 -1.20 13.97 3.54
N LEU A 195 -0.94 14.51 4.73
CA LEU A 195 -1.83 14.40 5.89
C LEU A 195 -3.23 14.96 5.60
N TYR A 196 -3.35 15.99 4.74
CA TYR A 196 -4.62 16.51 4.24
C TYR A 196 -5.43 15.51 3.43
N GLY A 197 -4.90 14.32 3.16
CA GLY A 197 -5.61 13.21 2.55
C GLY A 197 -6.27 12.28 3.56
N PHE A 198 -6.04 12.44 4.87
CA PHE A 198 -6.39 11.46 5.90
C PHE A 198 -7.34 12.01 6.98
N PRO A 199 -8.14 11.14 7.65
CA PRO A 199 -9.01 11.53 8.76
C PRO A 199 -8.25 12.11 9.97
N SER A 200 -6.97 11.77 10.11
CA SER A 200 -6.10 12.31 11.17
C SER A 200 -5.68 13.77 10.95
N SER A 201 -6.03 14.38 9.82
CA SER A 201 -5.82 15.82 9.60
C SER A 201 -6.60 16.64 10.61
N THR A 202 -5.95 17.58 11.28
CA THR A 202 -6.58 18.47 12.28
C THR A 202 -7.28 19.68 11.67
N GLU A 203 -7.12 19.90 10.36
CA GLU A 203 -7.79 20.97 9.61
C GLU A 203 -8.25 20.45 8.23
N THR A 204 -9.29 21.08 7.68
CA THR A 204 -9.79 20.83 6.32
C THR A 204 -8.88 21.52 5.29
N TYR A 205 -8.60 20.84 4.18
CA TYR A 205 -7.85 21.44 3.08
C TYR A 205 -8.78 22.30 2.23
N THR A 206 -8.47 23.59 2.13
CA THR A 206 -9.22 24.59 1.36
C THR A 206 -8.37 25.23 0.26
N GLY A 207 -7.12 24.79 0.09
CA GLY A 207 -6.23 25.24 -0.98
C GLY A 207 -5.65 26.63 -0.76
N THR A 208 -5.53 27.09 0.49
CA THR A 208 -4.83 28.36 0.79
C THR A 208 -3.37 28.28 0.37
N GLU A 209 -2.74 29.43 0.12
CA GLU A 209 -1.33 29.47 -0.27
C GLU A 209 -0.41 28.85 0.79
N GLU A 210 -0.74 28.99 2.08
CA GLU A 210 -0.01 28.35 3.17
C GLU A 210 -0.16 26.82 3.13
N GLN A 211 -1.37 26.32 2.85
CA GLN A 211 -1.65 24.89 2.74
C GLN A 211 -0.96 24.29 1.50
N LYS A 212 -1.04 24.94 0.34
CA LYS A 212 -0.30 24.57 -0.89
C LYS A 212 1.22 24.58 -0.66
N ALA A 213 1.74 25.57 0.05
CA ALA A 213 3.15 25.61 0.41
C ALA A 213 3.55 24.43 1.33
N ARG A 214 2.66 23.97 2.23
CA ARG A 214 2.88 22.76 3.03
C ARG A 214 2.88 21.49 2.17
N VAL A 215 1.96 21.37 1.22
CA VAL A 215 1.92 20.26 0.25
C VAL A 215 3.24 20.20 -0.53
N ARG A 216 3.65 21.31 -1.17
CA ARG A 216 4.89 21.38 -1.95
C ARG A 216 6.12 21.06 -1.10
N ARG A 217 6.20 21.57 0.14
CA ARG A 217 7.32 21.30 1.06
C ARG A 217 7.44 19.81 1.40
N GLY A 218 6.32 19.13 1.59
CA GLY A 218 6.28 17.69 1.84
C GLY A 218 6.92 16.90 0.69
N TYR A 219 6.53 17.22 -0.55
CA TYR A 219 7.11 16.65 -1.77
C TYR A 219 8.61 16.95 -1.91
N LEU A 220 9.00 18.22 -1.78
CA LEU A 220 10.39 18.66 -1.93
C LEU A 220 11.33 17.98 -0.94
N LYS A 221 10.87 17.75 0.30
CA LYS A 221 11.65 17.04 1.31
C LYS A 221 11.97 15.59 0.88
N LYS A 222 10.97 14.85 0.38
CA LYS A 222 11.12 13.44 -0.03
C LYS A 222 12.03 13.29 -1.26
N THR A 223 11.96 14.26 -2.18
CA THR A 223 12.67 14.23 -3.47
C THR A 223 14.01 14.95 -3.48
N ASN A 224 14.42 15.58 -2.37
CA ASN A 224 15.58 16.49 -2.34
C ASN A 224 16.84 15.86 -2.94
N TRP A 225 17.15 14.62 -2.55
CA TRP A 225 18.35 13.92 -3.01
C TRP A 225 18.40 13.73 -4.53
N MET A 226 17.28 13.34 -5.14
CA MET A 226 17.15 13.15 -6.59
C MET A 226 17.23 14.49 -7.32
N ARG A 227 16.55 15.52 -6.81
CA ARG A 227 16.50 16.85 -7.42
C ARG A 227 17.87 17.53 -7.45
N GLU A 228 18.65 17.43 -6.36
CA GLU A 228 20.02 17.95 -6.30
C GLU A 228 20.95 17.32 -7.36
N ARG A 229 20.59 16.12 -7.85
CA ARG A 229 21.41 15.31 -8.77
C ARG A 229 20.81 15.19 -10.17
N GLY A 230 19.66 15.81 -10.43
CA GLY A 230 18.96 15.69 -11.72
C GLY A 230 18.52 14.26 -12.06
N LEU A 231 18.22 13.44 -11.04
CA LEU A 231 17.84 12.04 -11.24
C LEU A 231 16.34 11.90 -11.55
N PRO A 232 15.94 10.90 -12.36
CA PRO A 232 14.54 10.68 -12.66
C PRO A 232 13.77 10.24 -11.41
N ILE A 233 12.60 10.85 -11.21
CA ILE A 233 11.72 10.63 -10.07
C ILE A 233 10.41 10.01 -10.56
N TRP A 234 9.98 8.98 -9.83
CA TRP A 234 8.67 8.37 -9.94
C TRP A 234 7.93 8.55 -8.61
N ASN A 235 6.69 9.02 -8.63
CA ASN A 235 5.85 8.93 -7.44
C ASN A 235 5.10 7.59 -7.45
N GLY A 236 5.60 6.63 -6.69
CA GLY A 236 5.11 5.27 -6.64
C GLY A 236 3.70 5.16 -6.10
N GLU A 237 3.35 6.02 -5.13
CA GLU A 237 2.07 6.00 -4.46
C GLU A 237 1.70 7.37 -3.89
N PHE A 238 0.48 7.81 -4.16
CA PHE A 238 -0.13 8.96 -3.52
C PHE A 238 -1.65 8.88 -3.64
N GLY A 239 -2.33 9.82 -3.00
CA GLY A 239 -3.78 9.98 -3.08
C GLY A 239 -4.40 10.10 -1.70
N PRO A 240 -5.55 10.77 -1.59
CA PRO A 240 -6.30 10.86 -0.35
C PRO A 240 -7.16 9.61 -0.10
N VAL A 241 -7.53 9.37 1.16
CA VAL A 241 -8.59 8.41 1.52
C VAL A 241 -9.93 9.14 1.61
N TYR A 242 -11.01 8.48 1.18
CA TYR A 242 -12.32 9.10 1.06
C TYR A 242 -13.27 8.68 2.19
N ALA A 243 -14.02 9.64 2.67
CA ALA A 243 -15.13 9.41 3.58
C ALA A 243 -16.27 8.67 2.86
N ARG A 244 -16.99 7.86 3.62
CA ARG A 244 -18.02 6.92 3.15
C ARG A 244 -19.32 7.20 3.88
N HIS A 245 -20.39 7.45 3.14
CA HIS A 245 -21.68 7.85 3.73
C HIS A 245 -22.24 6.83 4.74
N GLN A 246 -21.98 5.53 4.55
CA GLN A 246 -22.40 4.47 5.48
C GLN A 246 -21.66 4.48 6.84
N TYR A 247 -20.55 5.22 6.96
CA TYR A 247 -19.74 5.28 8.19
C TYR A 247 -19.59 6.71 8.72
N ASP A 248 -19.32 7.66 7.83
CA ASP A 248 -19.06 9.08 8.13
C ASP A 248 -20.32 9.95 8.02
N GLY A 249 -21.41 9.42 7.46
CA GLY A 249 -22.69 10.13 7.31
C GLY A 249 -22.62 11.31 6.32
N PRO A 250 -23.50 12.32 6.48
CA PRO A 250 -23.63 13.43 5.53
C PRO A 250 -22.39 14.29 5.36
N LYS A 251 -21.44 14.25 6.31
CA LYS A 251 -20.16 14.98 6.22
C LYS A 251 -19.24 14.41 5.14
N SER A 252 -19.53 13.22 4.63
CA SER A 252 -18.71 12.54 3.61
C SER A 252 -18.48 13.42 2.39
N ASP A 253 -19.51 14.13 1.93
CA ASP A 253 -19.44 14.94 0.71
C ASP A 253 -18.46 16.11 0.91
N GLU A 254 -18.59 16.86 2.00
CA GLU A 254 -17.68 17.97 2.35
C GLU A 254 -16.23 17.49 2.51
N ILE A 255 -16.02 16.36 3.20
CA ILE A 255 -14.68 15.78 3.36
C ILE A 255 -14.09 15.42 2.00
N ASN A 256 -14.88 14.77 1.13
CA ASN A 256 -14.41 14.30 -0.16
C ASN A 256 -14.11 15.44 -1.13
N GLU A 257 -14.89 16.52 -1.13
CA GLU A 257 -14.58 17.73 -1.92
C GLU A 257 -13.22 18.32 -1.52
N SER A 258 -12.93 18.40 -0.22
CA SER A 258 -11.61 18.81 0.27
C SER A 258 -10.49 17.88 -0.22
N ARG A 259 -10.74 16.55 -0.25
CA ARG A 259 -9.77 15.57 -0.75
C ARG A 259 -9.55 15.68 -2.26
N TYR A 260 -10.59 15.97 -3.04
CA TYR A 260 -10.46 16.20 -4.48
C TYR A 260 -9.66 17.46 -4.78
N LEU A 261 -9.85 18.54 -4.02
CA LEU A 261 -9.06 19.75 -4.13
C LEU A 261 -7.57 19.49 -3.84
N LEU A 262 -7.26 18.77 -2.76
CA LEU A 262 -5.89 18.35 -2.46
C LEU A 262 -5.28 17.55 -3.61
N LEU A 263 -6.02 16.59 -4.16
CA LEU A 263 -5.54 15.77 -5.27
C LEU A 263 -5.17 16.64 -6.48
N LYS A 264 -6.01 17.62 -6.83
CA LYS A 264 -5.71 18.58 -7.92
C LYS A 264 -4.41 19.32 -7.66
N ASP A 265 -4.21 19.82 -6.43
CA ASP A 265 -3.01 20.58 -6.07
C ASP A 265 -1.74 19.70 -6.01
N GLN A 266 -1.84 18.42 -5.60
CA GLN A 266 -0.73 17.46 -5.68
C GLN A 266 -0.34 17.16 -7.14
N LEU A 267 -1.32 16.91 -8.01
CA LEU A 267 -1.09 16.70 -9.45
C LEU A 267 -0.41 17.92 -10.10
N ALA A 268 -0.83 19.13 -9.74
CA ALA A 268 -0.20 20.35 -10.22
C ALA A 268 1.27 20.49 -9.78
N VAL A 269 1.63 19.99 -8.59
CA VAL A 269 3.05 19.92 -8.16
C VAL A 269 3.82 18.95 -9.04
N TYR A 270 3.24 17.79 -9.38
CA TYR A 270 3.92 16.78 -10.20
C TYR A 270 4.12 17.25 -11.64
N ASP A 271 3.16 17.99 -12.21
CA ASP A 271 3.31 18.63 -13.53
C ASP A 271 4.45 19.66 -13.53
N GLN A 272 4.50 20.52 -12.50
CA GLN A 272 5.54 21.54 -12.37
C GLN A 272 6.94 20.94 -12.22
N GLU A 273 7.03 19.81 -11.53
CA GLU A 273 8.30 19.11 -11.28
C GLU A 273 8.59 18.05 -12.36
N GLN A 274 7.71 17.90 -13.35
CA GLN A 274 7.80 17.00 -14.49
C GLN A 274 8.09 15.54 -14.11
N ILE A 275 7.41 15.06 -13.06
CA ILE A 275 7.53 13.67 -12.62
C ILE A 275 6.33 12.86 -13.06
N SER A 276 6.53 11.57 -13.26
CA SER A 276 5.44 10.64 -13.50
C SER A 276 5.01 9.95 -12.20
N TRP A 277 3.77 9.45 -12.17
CA TRP A 277 3.17 8.99 -10.93
C TRP A 277 2.21 7.80 -11.08
N SER A 278 1.94 7.16 -9.95
CA SER A 278 0.89 6.17 -9.78
C SER A 278 -0.01 6.51 -8.62
N ILE A 279 -1.31 6.66 -8.93
CA ILE A 279 -2.31 6.86 -7.88
C ILE A 279 -2.61 5.53 -7.17
N TRP A 280 -2.62 5.59 -5.85
CA TRP A 280 -3.11 4.51 -5.01
C TRP A 280 -4.61 4.72 -4.78
N LEU A 281 -5.50 3.82 -5.18
CA LEU A 281 -5.31 2.58 -5.94
C LEU A 281 -6.43 2.41 -6.97
N TYR A 282 -6.31 1.39 -7.83
CA TYR A 282 -7.37 1.10 -8.79
C TYR A 282 -8.69 0.68 -8.13
N LYS A 283 -8.67 -0.38 -7.30
CA LYS A 283 -9.88 -1.01 -6.77
C LYS A 283 -9.77 -1.39 -5.30
N ASP A 284 -10.83 -1.14 -4.53
CA ASP A 284 -10.99 -1.63 -3.17
C ASP A 284 -12.47 -1.87 -2.78
N ILE A 285 -12.80 -1.86 -1.48
CA ILE A 285 -14.16 -2.02 -0.95
C ILE A 285 -14.86 -0.69 -0.60
N GLY A 286 -14.34 0.44 -1.07
CA GLY A 286 -15.00 1.75 -0.98
C GLY A 286 -14.17 2.86 -0.36
N PHE A 287 -12.88 2.66 -0.11
CA PHE A 287 -12.10 3.52 0.77
C PHE A 287 -11.27 4.57 0.01
N GLN A 288 -10.34 4.16 -0.83
CA GLN A 288 -9.44 5.02 -1.60
C GLN A 288 -9.53 4.77 -3.12
N GLY A 289 -10.02 3.60 -3.54
CA GLY A 289 -10.01 3.17 -4.94
C GLY A 289 -10.71 4.11 -5.94
N MET A 290 -10.19 4.15 -7.17
CA MET A 290 -10.86 4.73 -8.35
C MET A 290 -12.19 4.05 -8.66
N VAL A 291 -12.24 2.73 -8.45
CA VAL A 291 -13.44 1.92 -8.41
C VAL A 291 -13.51 1.17 -7.10
N HIS A 292 -14.70 0.75 -6.69
CA HIS A 292 -14.87 -0.05 -5.50
C HIS A 292 -16.02 -1.02 -5.61
N VAL A 293 -15.99 -2.09 -4.83
CA VAL A 293 -17.10 -3.05 -4.75
C VAL A 293 -18.41 -2.31 -4.45
N GLY A 294 -19.46 -2.59 -5.23
CA GLY A 294 -20.77 -1.98 -5.05
C GLY A 294 -21.39 -2.37 -3.72
N LEU A 295 -22.06 -1.44 -3.04
CA LEU A 295 -22.68 -1.68 -1.73
C LEU A 295 -23.80 -2.73 -1.78
N ASP A 296 -24.43 -2.89 -2.95
CA ASP A 296 -25.49 -3.87 -3.17
C ASP A 296 -25.01 -5.30 -3.45
N THR A 297 -23.70 -5.51 -3.55
CA THR A 297 -23.13 -6.82 -3.85
C THR A 297 -23.31 -7.82 -2.70
N PRO A 298 -23.34 -9.14 -3.00
CA PRO A 298 -23.40 -10.19 -1.99
C PRO A 298 -22.34 -10.05 -0.90
N TYR A 299 -21.10 -9.69 -1.26
CA TYR A 299 -20.01 -9.49 -0.30
C TYR A 299 -20.32 -8.34 0.67
N MET A 300 -20.66 -7.15 0.15
CA MET A 300 -20.90 -5.99 1.01
C MET A 300 -22.10 -6.19 1.94
N LYS A 301 -23.17 -6.84 1.46
CA LYS A 301 -24.33 -7.19 2.28
C LYS A 301 -24.01 -8.23 3.35
N ARG A 302 -23.27 -9.29 3.02
CA ARG A 302 -22.90 -10.32 3.99
C ARG A 302 -22.00 -9.78 5.09
N PHE A 303 -21.05 -8.92 4.75
CA PHE A 303 -20.04 -8.42 5.68
C PHE A 303 -20.40 -7.07 6.31
N GLU A 304 -21.56 -6.47 6.01
CA GLU A 304 -21.95 -5.11 6.45
C GLU A 304 -21.69 -4.86 7.94
N LYS A 305 -22.23 -5.73 8.82
CA LYS A 305 -22.07 -5.60 10.28
C LYS A 305 -20.63 -5.76 10.73
N PHE A 306 -19.92 -6.70 10.11
CA PHE A 306 -18.52 -6.97 10.42
C PHE A 306 -17.62 -5.80 10.00
N LEU A 307 -17.82 -5.25 8.80
CA LEU A 307 -17.11 -4.08 8.30
C LEU A 307 -17.40 -2.84 9.14
N LEU A 308 -18.64 -2.65 9.60
CA LEU A 308 -18.98 -1.58 10.55
C LEU A 308 -18.26 -1.74 11.90
N LYS A 309 -18.22 -2.96 12.44
CA LYS A 309 -17.45 -3.27 13.66
C LYS A 309 -15.97 -2.95 13.45
N LYS A 310 -15.41 -3.40 12.33
CA LYS A 310 -14.02 -3.18 11.93
C LYS A 310 -13.68 -1.69 11.85
N TYR A 311 -14.55 -0.91 11.21
CA TYR A 311 -14.46 0.55 11.13
C TYR A 311 -14.44 1.19 12.53
N LYS A 312 -15.40 0.87 13.40
CA LYS A 312 -15.49 1.42 14.76
C LYS A 312 -14.29 1.09 15.64
N LEU A 313 -13.70 -0.10 15.43
CA LEU A 313 -12.54 -0.57 16.18
C LEU A 313 -11.21 -0.05 15.61
N ALA A 314 -11.22 0.67 14.47
CA ALA A 314 -10.03 1.23 13.84
C ALA A 314 -8.87 0.20 13.69
N VAL A 315 -9.22 -1.03 13.30
CA VAL A 315 -8.26 -2.14 13.19
C VAL A 315 -7.50 -2.16 11.87
N ASP A 316 -7.95 -1.42 10.86
CA ASP A 316 -7.10 -1.08 9.71
C ASP A 316 -6.09 -0.01 10.12
N ALA A 317 -4.84 -0.15 9.73
CA ALA A 317 -3.86 0.91 10.01
C ALA A 317 -4.01 2.08 9.03
N TRP A 318 -4.43 1.81 7.80
CA TRP A 318 -4.46 2.80 6.73
C TRP A 318 -5.69 3.70 6.85
N GLY A 319 -5.46 4.99 7.16
CA GLY A 319 -6.48 6.03 7.18
C GLY A 319 -7.67 5.78 8.11
N ALA A 320 -7.50 5.02 9.17
CA ALA A 320 -8.59 4.76 10.11
C ALA A 320 -8.96 6.01 10.94
N ASP A 321 -10.25 6.18 11.18
CA ASP A 321 -10.76 7.09 12.21
C ASP A 321 -10.64 6.42 13.58
N THR A 322 -9.81 6.98 14.45
CA THR A 322 -9.56 6.44 15.80
C THR A 322 -10.47 7.04 16.87
N THR A 323 -11.44 7.88 16.51
CA THR A 323 -12.32 8.56 17.48
C THR A 323 -13.06 7.56 18.37
N GLY A 324 -13.52 6.44 17.81
CA GLY A 324 -14.26 5.40 18.54
C GLY A 324 -13.42 4.59 19.55
N VAL A 325 -12.10 4.69 19.48
CA VAL A 325 -11.15 3.95 20.35
C VAL A 325 -10.24 4.88 21.16
N LYS A 326 -10.55 6.19 21.16
CA LYS A 326 -9.72 7.24 21.75
C LYS A 326 -9.41 6.98 23.22
N ASP A 327 -10.42 6.63 24.03
CA ASP A 327 -10.24 6.41 25.47
C ASP A 327 -9.22 5.29 25.77
N THR A 328 -9.25 4.21 24.97
CA THR A 328 -8.27 3.11 25.11
C THR A 328 -6.89 3.54 24.65
N GLN A 329 -6.80 4.28 23.54
CA GLN A 329 -5.55 4.83 23.05
C GLN A 329 -4.92 5.77 24.08
N ASP A 330 -5.66 6.75 24.59
CA ASP A 330 -5.23 7.72 25.58
C ASP A 330 -4.73 7.04 26.86
N MET A 331 -5.41 5.99 27.32
CA MET A 331 -5.01 5.21 28.49
C MET A 331 -3.64 4.55 28.31
N LEU A 332 -3.41 3.89 27.16
CA LEU A 332 -2.15 3.23 26.84
C LEU A 332 -1.02 4.25 26.65
N GLU A 333 -1.31 5.34 25.93
CA GLU A 333 -0.37 6.44 25.75
C GLU A 333 0.03 7.04 27.10
N LYS A 334 -0.93 7.33 27.98
CA LYS A 334 -0.66 7.87 29.32
C LYS A 334 0.20 6.91 30.14
N PHE A 335 -0.16 5.63 30.18
CA PHE A 335 0.61 4.63 30.92
C PHE A 335 2.09 4.57 30.48
N ILE A 336 2.33 4.57 29.16
CA ILE A 336 3.69 4.52 28.62
C ILE A 336 4.42 5.84 28.81
N ASN A 337 3.75 6.99 28.65
CA ASN A 337 4.31 8.32 28.95
C ASN A 337 4.77 8.40 30.41
N ASP A 338 3.93 7.98 31.36
CA ASP A 338 4.26 8.04 32.80
C ASP A 338 5.39 7.06 33.17
N SER A 339 5.43 5.90 32.52
CA SER A 339 6.44 4.86 32.81
C SER A 339 7.79 5.14 32.15
N VAL A 340 7.80 5.81 30.99
CA VAL A 340 9.00 6.15 30.23
C VAL A 340 8.89 7.64 29.81
N PRO A 341 9.13 8.58 30.74
CA PRO A 341 8.82 10.00 30.53
C PRO A 341 9.68 10.65 29.45
N ASP A 342 10.94 10.23 29.30
CA ASP A 342 11.83 10.77 28.28
C ASP A 342 11.36 10.39 26.86
N PRO A 343 10.95 11.37 26.02
CA PRO A 343 10.53 11.10 24.65
C PRO A 343 11.62 10.44 23.80
N ALA A 344 12.89 10.68 24.08
CA ALA A 344 14.01 10.10 23.33
C ALA A 344 14.05 8.57 23.48
N HIS A 345 13.69 8.04 24.65
CA HIS A 345 13.61 6.59 24.89
C HIS A 345 12.42 5.92 24.20
N ARG A 346 11.44 6.70 23.73
CA ARG A 346 10.24 6.20 23.02
C ARG A 346 10.27 6.47 21.51
N ALA A 347 11.23 7.28 21.04
CA ALA A 347 11.45 7.61 19.64
C ALA A 347 12.12 6.45 18.87
N LEU A 348 11.41 5.33 18.76
CA LEU A 348 11.89 4.15 18.06
C LEU A 348 11.66 4.28 16.54
N TYR A 349 12.67 3.95 15.74
CA TYR A 349 12.55 3.89 14.28
C TYR A 349 11.32 3.05 13.86
N PRO A 350 10.46 3.53 12.94
CA PRO A 350 10.67 4.61 11.97
C PRO A 350 10.15 6.00 12.37
N ALA A 351 10.21 6.39 13.65
CA ALA A 351 9.92 7.77 14.05
C ALA A 351 10.76 8.79 13.26
N PRO A 352 10.21 9.96 12.85
CA PRO A 352 8.86 10.44 13.16
C PRO A 352 7.78 10.02 12.15
N VAL A 353 8.09 9.19 11.14
CA VAL A 353 7.09 8.73 10.15
C VAL A 353 6.02 7.89 10.83
N TRP A 354 6.43 7.04 11.78
CA TRP A 354 5.51 6.50 12.78
C TRP A 354 5.57 7.35 14.03
N THR A 355 4.46 7.99 14.38
CA THR A 355 4.35 8.71 15.64
C THR A 355 4.28 7.73 16.82
N PHE A 356 4.44 8.26 18.03
CA PHE A 356 4.24 7.49 19.26
C PHE A 356 2.83 6.87 19.33
N SER A 357 1.81 7.64 18.94
CA SER A 357 0.41 7.19 18.89
C SER A 357 0.22 6.06 17.88
N ASP A 358 0.78 6.22 16.67
CA ASP A 358 0.72 5.21 15.61
C ASP A 358 1.34 3.89 16.05
N ARG A 359 2.52 3.95 16.70
CA ARG A 359 3.20 2.73 17.18
C ARG A 359 2.32 1.95 18.15
N ILE A 360 1.67 2.62 19.09
CA ILE A 360 0.77 1.98 20.04
C ILE A 360 -0.42 1.38 19.30
N GLY A 361 -1.11 2.17 18.47
CA GLY A 361 -2.27 1.73 17.70
C GLY A 361 -1.98 0.52 16.82
N ARG A 362 -0.82 0.49 16.17
CA ARG A 362 -0.38 -0.62 15.33
C ARG A 362 -0.23 -1.92 16.10
N ILE A 363 0.35 -1.87 17.29
CA ILE A 363 0.57 -3.07 18.11
C ILE A 363 -0.74 -3.60 18.67
N TYR A 364 -1.57 -2.76 19.31
CA TYR A 364 -2.74 -3.29 20.00
C TYR A 364 -3.96 -3.43 19.10
N ARG A 365 -4.20 -2.53 18.13
CA ARG A 365 -5.36 -2.62 17.22
C ARG A 365 -5.04 -3.37 15.95
N ASN A 366 -4.01 -2.94 15.23
CA ASN A 366 -3.75 -3.39 13.86
C ASN A 366 -3.01 -4.73 13.80
N ILE A 367 -2.49 -5.21 14.93
CA ILE A 367 -1.95 -6.56 15.13
C ILE A 367 -2.88 -7.29 16.09
N MET A 368 -2.76 -7.07 17.40
CA MET A 368 -3.40 -7.94 18.41
C MET A 368 -4.93 -8.03 18.26
N LEU A 369 -5.65 -6.90 18.23
CA LEU A 369 -7.11 -6.93 18.08
C LEU A 369 -7.53 -7.46 16.70
N ALA A 370 -6.83 -7.07 15.64
CA ALA A 370 -7.09 -7.54 14.30
C ALA A 370 -6.95 -9.07 14.17
N GLU A 371 -5.99 -9.67 14.88
CA GLU A 371 -5.81 -11.13 14.94
C GLU A 371 -7.02 -11.85 15.51
N PHE A 372 -7.65 -11.32 16.57
CA PHE A 372 -8.86 -11.92 17.12
C PHE A 372 -10.06 -11.85 16.15
N LEU A 373 -10.09 -10.84 15.28
CA LEU A 373 -11.15 -10.66 14.30
C LEU A 373 -10.99 -11.58 13.07
N VAL A 374 -9.81 -12.15 12.82
CA VAL A 374 -9.55 -13.03 11.68
C VAL A 374 -10.49 -14.24 11.67
N ALA A 375 -10.59 -14.95 12.78
CA ALA A 375 -11.47 -16.11 12.88
C ALA A 375 -12.94 -15.68 12.72
N GLU A 376 -13.35 -14.59 13.37
CA GLU A 376 -14.70 -14.04 13.25
C GLU A 376 -15.04 -13.66 11.80
N TYR A 377 -14.10 -13.09 11.05
CA TYR A 377 -14.27 -12.83 9.62
C TYR A 377 -14.51 -14.14 8.84
N ALA A 378 -13.64 -15.14 9.05
CA ALA A 378 -13.71 -16.41 8.33
C ALA A 378 -15.03 -17.16 8.61
N GLU A 379 -15.59 -17.06 9.81
CA GLU A 379 -16.88 -17.69 10.17
C GLU A 379 -18.04 -17.26 9.26
N HIS A 380 -17.98 -16.09 8.64
CA HIS A 380 -19.01 -15.64 7.69
C HIS A 380 -19.08 -16.50 6.41
N PHE A 381 -18.06 -17.31 6.16
CA PHE A 381 -18.00 -18.25 5.05
C PHE A 381 -18.49 -19.66 5.42
N ARG A 382 -18.72 -19.96 6.70
CA ARG A 382 -19.07 -21.31 7.15
C ARG A 382 -20.34 -21.80 6.48
N GLY A 383 -20.28 -23.02 5.94
CA GLY A 383 -21.44 -23.70 5.35
C GLY A 383 -21.79 -23.26 3.93
N LEU A 384 -21.07 -22.28 3.35
CA LEU A 384 -21.32 -21.87 1.97
C LEU A 384 -20.98 -22.98 0.96
N SER A 385 -21.85 -23.11 -0.03
CA SER A 385 -21.64 -23.91 -1.23
C SER A 385 -20.65 -23.21 -2.18
N GLU A 386 -20.08 -23.97 -3.13
CA GLU A 386 -19.23 -23.37 -4.17
C GLU A 386 -19.99 -22.33 -5.02
N ALA A 387 -21.27 -22.53 -5.26
CA ALA A 387 -22.11 -21.58 -5.98
C ALA A 387 -22.22 -20.24 -5.22
N GLU A 388 -22.46 -20.29 -3.91
CA GLU A 388 -22.50 -19.08 -3.06
C GLU A 388 -21.11 -18.41 -2.93
N LEU A 389 -20.03 -19.21 -2.91
CA LEU A 389 -18.66 -18.68 -2.92
C LEU A 389 -18.32 -17.98 -4.24
N ASP A 390 -18.75 -18.52 -5.38
CA ASP A 390 -18.57 -17.91 -6.71
C ASP A 390 -19.38 -16.61 -6.81
N GLU A 391 -20.61 -16.59 -6.29
CA GLU A 391 -21.45 -15.40 -6.19
C GLU A 391 -20.81 -14.32 -5.30
N LEU A 392 -20.26 -14.70 -4.14
CA LEU A 392 -19.51 -13.77 -3.29
C LEU A 392 -18.28 -13.22 -4.00
N ALA A 393 -17.47 -14.08 -4.63
CA ALA A 393 -16.29 -13.67 -5.38
C ALA A 393 -16.64 -12.77 -6.58
N ALA A 394 -17.79 -12.99 -7.21
CA ALA A 394 -18.29 -12.17 -8.30
C ALA A 394 -18.51 -10.70 -7.89
N SER A 395 -18.71 -10.41 -6.60
CA SER A 395 -18.80 -9.04 -6.07
C SER A 395 -17.58 -8.18 -6.45
N PHE A 396 -16.41 -8.78 -6.63
CA PHE A 396 -15.16 -8.08 -6.98
C PHE A 396 -14.97 -7.88 -8.49
N LYS A 397 -15.87 -8.40 -9.34
CA LYS A 397 -15.79 -8.19 -10.79
C LYS A 397 -16.06 -6.73 -11.14
N PHE A 398 -15.47 -6.26 -12.23
CA PHE A 398 -15.52 -4.84 -12.62
C PHE A 398 -16.95 -4.35 -12.85
N GLU A 399 -17.79 -5.18 -13.47
CA GLU A 399 -19.22 -4.89 -13.73
C GLU A 399 -20.06 -4.74 -12.44
N ASN A 400 -19.55 -5.24 -11.31
CA ASN A 400 -20.19 -5.14 -9.99
C ASN A 400 -19.55 -4.06 -9.10
N CYS A 401 -18.63 -3.27 -9.66
CA CYS A 401 -17.97 -2.17 -8.98
C CYS A 401 -18.63 -0.82 -9.33
N THR A 402 -18.65 0.07 -8.36
CA THR A 402 -19.02 1.49 -8.51
C THR A 402 -17.76 2.31 -8.78
N LYS A 403 -17.89 3.38 -9.56
CA LYS A 403 -16.82 4.35 -9.81
C LYS A 403 -16.86 5.46 -8.77
N ARG A 404 -15.68 5.92 -8.34
CA ARG A 404 -15.56 7.14 -7.55
C ARG A 404 -15.51 8.35 -8.48
N GLU A 405 -16.67 8.95 -8.74
CA GLU A 405 -16.79 9.98 -9.79
C GLU A 405 -15.87 11.18 -9.55
N GLY A 406 -15.86 11.81 -8.37
CA GLY A 406 -15.03 12.99 -8.12
C GLY A 406 -13.52 12.75 -8.29
N LEU A 407 -13.00 11.62 -7.83
CA LEU A 407 -11.61 11.20 -8.08
C LEU A 407 -11.36 11.03 -9.58
N ASN A 408 -12.22 10.26 -10.25
CA ASN A 408 -12.04 9.96 -11.67
C ASN A 408 -12.20 11.19 -12.55
N GLU A 409 -13.02 12.17 -12.15
CA GLU A 409 -13.15 13.47 -12.82
C GLU A 409 -11.86 14.27 -12.71
N VAL A 410 -11.29 14.39 -11.51
CA VAL A 410 -9.98 15.05 -11.30
C VAL A 410 -8.91 14.46 -12.22
N LEU A 411 -8.80 13.12 -12.28
CA LEU A 411 -7.83 12.44 -13.12
C LEU A 411 -8.09 12.65 -14.63
N LYS A 412 -9.37 12.61 -15.06
CA LYS A 412 -9.75 12.89 -16.47
C LYS A 412 -9.46 14.33 -16.87
N GLU A 413 -9.66 15.29 -15.97
CA GLU A 413 -9.34 16.70 -16.18
C GLU A 413 -7.84 16.90 -16.35
N HIS A 414 -7.06 16.32 -15.44
CA HIS A 414 -5.60 16.38 -15.48
C HIS A 414 -5.02 15.78 -16.77
N HIS A 415 -5.49 14.62 -17.22
CA HIS A 415 -5.04 13.98 -18.47
C HIS A 415 -5.17 14.90 -19.70
N LYS A 416 -6.22 15.72 -19.78
CA LYS A 416 -6.44 16.65 -20.90
C LYS A 416 -5.38 17.77 -20.96
N VAL A 417 -4.79 18.13 -19.82
CA VAL A 417 -3.78 19.18 -19.71
C VAL A 417 -2.44 18.70 -20.28
N VAL A 418 -2.09 17.42 -20.07
CA VAL A 418 -0.83 16.82 -20.53
C VAL A 418 -0.78 16.56 -22.04
N THR A 419 -1.93 16.45 -22.70
CA THR A 419 -2.04 16.18 -24.16
C THR A 419 -1.98 17.40 -25.08
N LYS A 420 -1.80 18.61 -24.55
CA LYS A 420 -1.57 19.84 -25.32
C LYS A 420 -0.12 20.27 -25.20
#